data_AF-A0A6A5B1G5-F1
#
_entry.id   AF-A0A6A5B1G5-F1
#
_cell.length_a   1.000
_cell.length_b   1.000
_cell.length_c   1.000
_cell.angle_alpha   90.00
_cell.angle_beta   90.00
_cell.angle_gamma   90.00
#
_symmetry.space_group_name_H-M   'P 1'
#
loop_
_entity.id
_entity.type
_entity.pdbx_description
1 polymer ?
#
loop_
_entity_poly.entity_id
_entity_poly.type
_entity_poly.pdbx_seq_one_letter_code
_entity_poly.pdbx_strand_id
1 'polypeptide(L)'
;MCPYAVDPNLHEYEQSPNHVNFNIHSSRAEIRRLLVHIRMNDLEEFARLWEHAGFPASSLSRLVLGGDATHYLASGFRVTSAATISIALSAMAASEIYRLRTGQAHPVHVHRRDACLEFDSPSHFLPRVGELPLNAWDPVSGLYPTAHGGFVRVHANFPHHKDGILRLLQLPSTADRASVAAALLETDAVEFETLATSKGMCVAACRSPSEWASHPMGQHLQQRMEATQHVPFAVVQGQAPFSTTTTPFNLPALDSPPSNCLTGLRVLSLTRVIAGPVAGRTLASHGADVLWVTAPHLPSLPACD
;
A
#
# COMPACT_ATOMS: atom_id res chain seq x y z
N MET A 1 9.95 -29.11 -14.00
CA MET A 1 11.30 -28.91 -13.42
C MET A 1 12.14 -28.13 -14.42
N CYS A 2 12.20 -26.83 -14.22
CA CYS A 2 13.17 -25.94 -14.84
C CYS A 2 13.38 -24.80 -13.80
N PRO A 3 14.62 -24.39 -13.51
CA PRO A 3 14.98 -23.70 -12.28
C PRO A 3 14.77 -22.19 -12.42
N TYR A 4 14.47 -21.55 -11.30
CA TYR A 4 14.62 -20.10 -11.16
C TYR A 4 16.07 -19.71 -11.50
N ALA A 5 16.26 -19.10 -12.67
CA ALA A 5 17.51 -18.43 -12.99
C ALA A 5 17.56 -17.14 -12.17
N VAL A 6 18.18 -17.27 -11.00
CA VAL A 6 18.89 -16.18 -10.34
C VAL A 6 19.89 -15.64 -11.37
N ASP A 7 19.90 -14.33 -11.57
CA ASP A 7 20.90 -13.66 -12.39
C ASP A 7 22.31 -14.10 -11.96
N PRO A 8 23.12 -14.74 -12.83
CA PRO A 8 24.45 -15.23 -12.49
C PRO A 8 25.46 -14.09 -12.22
N ASN A 9 25.12 -12.83 -12.49
CA ASN A 9 26.02 -11.70 -12.30
C ASN A 9 25.90 -11.02 -10.93
N LEU A 10 25.16 -11.59 -9.98
CA LEU A 10 25.16 -11.15 -8.59
C LEU A 10 26.52 -11.34 -7.89
N HIS A 11 27.42 -12.17 -8.43
CA HIS A 11 28.77 -12.36 -7.90
C HIS A 11 29.81 -11.34 -8.42
N GLU A 12 29.53 -10.57 -9.48
CA GLU A 12 30.47 -9.56 -9.98
C GLU A 12 30.30 -8.19 -9.32
N TYR A 13 29.23 -7.98 -8.55
CA TYR A 13 29.04 -6.76 -7.75
C TYR A 13 29.84 -6.75 -6.43
N GLU A 14 30.48 -7.86 -6.05
CA GLU A 14 31.29 -7.94 -4.81
C GLU A 14 32.75 -7.48 -4.98
N GLN A 15 33.23 -7.16 -6.20
CA GLN A 15 34.65 -6.82 -6.44
C GLN A 15 34.93 -5.43 -7.06
N SER A 16 34.08 -4.43 -6.80
CA SER A 16 34.47 -3.03 -7.03
C SER A 16 35.29 -2.50 -5.84
N PRO A 17 36.38 -1.72 -6.00
CA PRO A 17 37.27 -1.32 -4.90
C PRO A 17 36.67 -0.31 -3.91
N ASN A 18 35.39 0.05 -4.04
CA ASN A 18 34.71 1.03 -3.19
C ASN A 18 33.59 0.39 -2.36
N HIS A 19 33.90 -0.70 -1.67
CA HIS A 19 33.03 -1.22 -0.60
C HIS A 19 33.00 -0.22 0.56
N VAL A 20 31.95 0.59 0.61
CA VAL A 20 31.55 1.26 1.85
C VAL A 20 30.94 0.18 2.75
N ASN A 21 31.73 -0.29 3.71
CA ASN A 21 31.24 -1.10 4.82
C ASN A 21 30.11 -0.35 5.52
N PHE A 22 28.86 -0.78 5.33
CA PHE A 22 27.77 -0.41 6.23
C PHE A 22 28.04 -1.08 7.56
N ASN A 23 28.81 -0.40 8.42
CA ASN A 23 29.02 -0.82 9.79
C ASN A 23 27.75 -0.49 10.59
N ILE A 24 26.68 -1.27 10.38
CA ILE A 24 25.47 -1.22 11.20
C ILE A 24 25.80 -1.90 12.52
N HIS A 25 26.51 -1.17 13.39
CA HIS A 25 26.65 -1.50 14.80
C HIS A 25 25.40 -1.10 15.59
N SER A 26 24.22 -1.49 15.10
CA SER A 26 23.06 -1.64 15.97
C SER A 26 23.14 -3.04 16.54
N SER A 27 23.33 -3.15 17.86
CA SER A 27 23.47 -4.46 18.49
C SER A 27 22.23 -5.32 18.18
N ARG A 28 22.39 -6.61 17.91
CA ARG A 28 21.25 -7.56 17.81
C ARG A 28 20.32 -7.47 19.04
N ALA A 29 20.81 -6.95 20.16
CA ALA A 29 20.07 -6.64 21.37
C ALA A 29 19.19 -5.38 21.27
N GLU A 30 19.57 -4.34 20.53
CA GLU A 30 18.73 -3.16 20.23
C GLU A 30 17.64 -3.49 19.23
N ILE A 31 17.93 -4.27 18.19
CA ILE A 31 16.90 -4.78 17.27
C ILE A 31 15.94 -5.69 18.04
N ARG A 32 16.42 -6.56 18.94
CA ARG A 32 15.56 -7.32 19.85
C ARG A 32 14.79 -6.44 20.84
N ARG A 33 15.37 -5.36 21.37
CA ARG A 33 14.66 -4.44 22.29
C ARG A 33 13.57 -3.64 21.58
N LEU A 34 13.81 -3.19 20.35
CA LEU A 34 12.80 -2.58 19.47
C LEU A 34 11.70 -3.58 19.08
N LEU A 35 12.03 -4.86 18.91
CA LEU A 35 11.06 -5.94 18.66
C LEU A 35 10.30 -6.42 19.91
N VAL A 36 10.77 -6.09 21.11
CA VAL A 36 10.14 -6.50 22.39
C VAL A 36 9.12 -5.48 22.88
N HIS A 37 9.16 -4.22 22.42
CA HIS A 37 8.11 -3.25 22.69
C HIS A 37 6.95 -3.40 21.70
N ILE A 38 5.87 -3.99 22.22
CA ILE A 38 4.54 -4.15 21.61
C ILE A 38 4.44 -5.30 20.59
N ARG A 39 4.44 -6.55 21.07
CA ARG A 39 3.73 -7.65 20.38
C ARG A 39 2.22 -7.43 20.52
N MET A 40 1.69 -6.40 19.87
CA MET A 40 0.25 -6.30 19.69
C MET A 40 -0.15 -7.44 18.77
N ASN A 41 -0.94 -8.37 19.30
CA ASN A 41 -1.47 -9.51 18.56
C ASN A 41 -2.30 -8.98 17.38
N ASP A 42 -2.26 -9.64 16.23
CA ASP A 42 -3.07 -9.21 15.06
C ASP A 42 -4.55 -9.10 15.42
N LEU A 43 -5.05 -9.93 16.36
CA LEU A 43 -6.41 -9.85 16.88
C LEU A 43 -6.67 -8.59 17.73
N GLU A 44 -5.70 -8.17 18.54
CA GLU A 44 -5.83 -6.95 19.34
C GLU A 44 -5.84 -5.72 18.44
N GLU A 45 -4.95 -5.68 17.45
CA GLU A 45 -4.90 -4.59 16.48
C GLU A 45 -6.14 -4.57 15.58
N PHE A 46 -6.64 -5.74 15.17
CA PHE A 46 -7.92 -5.85 14.49
C PHE A 46 -9.06 -5.27 15.35
N ALA A 47 -9.18 -5.70 16.62
CA ALA A 47 -10.24 -5.25 17.51
C ALA A 47 -10.19 -3.73 17.73
N ARG A 48 -8.98 -3.20 17.93
CA ARG A 48 -8.74 -1.76 18.07
C ARG A 48 -9.23 -0.98 16.84
N LEU A 49 -8.88 -1.43 15.63
CA LEU A 49 -9.32 -0.79 14.39
C LEU A 49 -10.83 -0.94 14.15
N TRP A 50 -11.39 -2.11 14.46
CA TRP A 50 -12.80 -2.44 14.32
C TRP A 50 -13.70 -1.56 15.21
N GLU A 51 -13.38 -1.49 16.50
CA GLU A 51 -14.11 -0.66 17.45
C GLU A 51 -13.92 0.84 17.17
N HIS A 52 -12.72 1.25 16.76
CA HIS A 52 -12.46 2.63 16.37
C HIS A 52 -13.30 3.06 15.15
N ALA A 53 -13.55 2.14 14.20
CA ALA A 53 -14.45 2.37 13.08
C ALA A 53 -15.94 2.37 13.47
N GLY A 54 -16.27 2.20 14.75
CA GLY A 54 -17.64 2.24 15.28
C GLY A 54 -18.42 0.94 15.13
N PHE A 55 -17.75 -0.17 14.79
CA PHE A 55 -18.40 -1.47 14.68
C PHE A 55 -18.56 -2.16 16.05
N PRO A 56 -19.58 -3.04 16.21
CA PRO A 56 -19.87 -3.65 17.50
C PRO A 56 -18.82 -4.69 17.91
N ALA A 57 -18.32 -4.58 19.15
CA ALA A 57 -17.36 -5.52 19.74
C ALA A 57 -17.89 -6.97 19.82
N SER A 58 -19.22 -7.15 19.87
CA SER A 58 -19.83 -8.49 19.86
C SER A 58 -19.47 -9.31 18.61
N SER A 59 -19.19 -8.64 17.49
CA SER A 59 -18.83 -9.27 16.23
C SER A 59 -17.45 -9.92 16.25
N LEU A 60 -16.57 -9.51 17.16
CA LEU A 60 -15.20 -10.03 17.29
C LEU A 60 -15.18 -11.54 17.55
N SER A 61 -16.20 -12.06 18.26
CA SER A 61 -16.37 -13.50 18.54
C SER A 61 -16.47 -14.38 17.28
N ARG A 62 -16.74 -13.79 16.11
CA ARG A 62 -16.90 -14.49 14.84
C ARG A 62 -15.61 -14.54 14.02
N LEU A 63 -14.59 -13.76 14.36
CA LEU A 63 -13.35 -13.72 13.61
C LEU A 63 -12.40 -14.83 14.06
N VAL A 64 -11.85 -15.56 13.10
CA VAL A 64 -10.79 -16.55 13.31
C VAL A 64 -9.62 -16.23 12.38
N LEU A 65 -8.46 -15.92 12.97
CA LEU A 65 -7.21 -15.71 12.24
C LEU A 65 -6.31 -16.94 12.31
N GLY A 66 -6.16 -17.65 11.19
CA GLY A 66 -5.38 -18.88 11.07
C GLY A 66 -3.96 -18.67 10.55
N GLY A 67 -3.11 -19.69 10.73
CA GLY A 67 -1.73 -19.75 10.26
C GLY A 67 -0.73 -19.33 11.34
N ASP A 68 0.31 -20.16 11.51
CA ASP A 68 1.22 -20.10 12.68
C ASP A 68 2.47 -19.25 12.44
N ALA A 69 2.85 -19.04 11.18
CA ALA A 69 4.04 -18.23 10.87
C ALA A 69 3.76 -16.74 11.10
N THR A 70 4.68 -16.09 11.81
CA THR A 70 4.60 -14.65 12.11
C THR A 70 4.95 -13.77 10.92
N HIS A 71 5.69 -14.30 9.93
CA HIS A 71 6.11 -13.58 8.73
C HIS A 71 6.02 -14.49 7.51
N TYR A 72 5.22 -14.09 6.52
CA TYR A 72 5.17 -14.71 5.19
C TYR A 72 5.85 -13.85 4.12
N LEU A 73 6.04 -12.55 4.38
CA LEU A 73 6.62 -11.59 3.44
C LEU A 73 7.93 -11.03 3.97
N ALA A 74 8.95 -10.94 3.11
CA ALA A 74 10.26 -10.38 3.44
C ALA A 74 10.20 -8.85 3.46
N SER A 75 9.89 -8.26 4.61
CA SER A 75 9.83 -6.81 4.80
C SER A 75 10.32 -6.41 6.19
N GLY A 76 10.91 -5.21 6.29
CA GLY A 76 11.21 -4.57 7.58
C GLY A 76 9.96 -4.09 8.32
N PHE A 77 8.79 -4.09 7.66
CA PHE A 77 7.50 -3.75 8.24
C PHE A 77 6.64 -4.99 8.50
N ARG A 78 5.62 -4.85 9.36
CA ARG A 78 4.64 -5.92 9.68
C ARG A 78 3.64 -6.16 8.54
N VAL A 79 4.13 -6.40 7.32
CA VAL A 79 3.27 -6.51 6.11
C VAL A 79 2.34 -7.73 6.19
N THR A 80 2.77 -8.84 6.79
CA THR A 80 1.89 -9.99 7.08
C THR A 80 0.70 -9.60 7.97
N SER A 81 0.93 -8.82 9.02
CA SER A 81 -0.15 -8.28 9.86
C SER A 81 -1.05 -7.35 9.06
N ALA A 82 -0.46 -6.42 8.28
CA ALA A 82 -1.22 -5.48 7.45
C ALA A 82 -2.14 -6.19 6.45
N ALA A 83 -1.63 -7.23 5.76
CA ALA A 83 -2.40 -8.05 4.83
C ALA A 83 -3.55 -8.77 5.54
N THR A 84 -3.25 -9.45 6.63
CA THR A 84 -4.23 -10.25 7.38
C THR A 84 -5.33 -9.37 7.97
N ILE A 85 -4.96 -8.28 8.64
CA ILE A 85 -5.89 -7.41 9.35
C ILE A 85 -6.77 -6.64 8.36
N SER A 86 -6.20 -6.09 7.27
CA SER A 86 -6.99 -5.34 6.28
C SER A 86 -8.02 -6.22 5.55
N ILE A 87 -7.63 -7.43 5.15
CA ILE A 87 -8.54 -8.40 4.53
C ILE A 87 -9.61 -8.84 5.53
N ALA A 88 -9.22 -9.17 6.77
CA ALA A 88 -10.16 -9.52 7.83
C ALA A 88 -11.16 -8.40 8.11
N LEU A 89 -10.73 -7.13 8.14
CA LEU A 89 -11.61 -5.98 8.38
C LEU A 89 -12.65 -5.88 7.27
N SER A 90 -12.23 -6.00 6.01
CA SER A 90 -13.15 -5.97 4.86
C SER A 90 -14.17 -7.11 4.89
N ALA A 91 -13.72 -8.34 5.17
CA ALA A 91 -14.57 -9.52 5.24
C ALA A 91 -15.55 -9.46 6.41
N MET A 92 -15.10 -9.00 7.58
CA MET A 92 -15.94 -8.81 8.76
C MET A 92 -16.98 -7.71 8.54
N ALA A 93 -16.62 -6.60 7.90
CA ALA A 93 -17.55 -5.53 7.57
C ALA A 93 -18.63 -6.00 6.58
N ALA A 94 -18.24 -6.74 5.54
CA ALA A 94 -19.20 -7.35 4.61
C ALA A 94 -20.12 -8.36 5.33
N SER A 95 -19.56 -9.18 6.22
CA SER A 95 -20.31 -10.13 7.04
C SER A 95 -21.29 -9.44 8.00
N GLU A 96 -20.95 -8.28 8.56
CA GLU A 96 -21.87 -7.48 9.37
C GLU A 96 -23.04 -6.93 8.54
N ILE A 97 -22.78 -6.48 7.31
CA ILE A 97 -23.84 -6.08 6.39
C ILE A 97 -24.79 -7.26 6.13
N TYR A 98 -24.27 -8.46 5.87
CA TYR A 98 -25.08 -9.67 5.72
C TYR A 98 -25.93 -9.95 6.96
N ARG A 99 -25.33 -9.88 8.17
CA ARG A 99 -26.03 -10.09 9.44
C ARG A 99 -27.15 -9.10 9.67
N LEU A 100 -26.91 -7.82 9.40
CA LEU A 100 -27.93 -6.78 9.54
C LEU A 100 -29.10 -6.97 8.57
N ARG A 101 -28.86 -7.53 7.38
CA ARG A 101 -29.89 -7.76 6.36
C ARG A 101 -30.69 -9.04 6.56
N THR A 102 -30.06 -10.08 7.10
CA THR A 102 -30.65 -11.43 7.16
C THR A 102 -30.94 -11.92 8.58
N GLY A 103 -30.37 -11.26 9.59
CA GLY A 103 -30.34 -11.74 10.98
C GLY A 103 -29.36 -12.89 11.22
N GLN A 104 -28.72 -13.44 10.17
CA GLN A 104 -27.81 -14.58 10.27
C GLN A 104 -26.36 -14.13 10.44
N ALA A 105 -25.64 -14.77 11.35
CA ALA A 105 -24.24 -14.50 11.61
C ALA A 105 -23.40 -15.75 11.35
N HIS A 106 -22.34 -15.61 10.56
CA HIS A 106 -21.42 -16.69 10.24
C HIS A 106 -20.01 -16.36 10.75
N PRO A 107 -19.21 -17.37 11.12
CA PRO A 107 -17.78 -17.19 11.35
C PRO A 107 -17.06 -16.64 10.11
N VAL A 108 -16.07 -15.78 10.32
CA VAL A 108 -15.18 -15.27 9.27
C VAL A 108 -13.78 -15.80 9.55
N HIS A 109 -13.27 -16.59 8.62
CA HIS A 109 -11.95 -17.20 8.71
C HIS A 109 -11.00 -16.52 7.73
N VAL A 110 -9.88 -16.01 8.22
CA VAL A 110 -8.80 -15.47 7.38
C VAL A 110 -7.51 -16.19 7.72
N HIS A 111 -6.93 -16.86 6.74
CA HIS A 111 -5.64 -17.51 6.89
C HIS A 111 -4.51 -16.57 6.46
N ARG A 112 -3.51 -16.36 7.33
CA ARG A 112 -2.40 -15.40 7.10
C ARG A 112 -1.66 -15.63 5.79
N ARG A 113 -1.43 -16.90 5.42
CA ARG A 113 -0.77 -17.26 4.16
C ARG A 113 -1.55 -16.74 2.96
N ASP A 114 -2.87 -16.93 2.96
CA ASP A 114 -3.73 -16.60 1.81
C ASP A 114 -3.87 -15.08 1.70
N ALA A 115 -3.97 -14.39 2.83
CA ALA A 115 -3.92 -12.93 2.88
C ALA A 115 -2.61 -12.37 2.29
N CYS A 116 -1.47 -12.99 2.58
CA CYS A 116 -0.18 -12.59 2.02
C CYS A 116 -0.07 -12.91 0.53
N LEU A 117 -0.61 -14.04 0.07
CA LEU A 117 -0.69 -14.38 -1.36
C LEU A 117 -1.56 -13.39 -2.14
N GLU A 118 -2.65 -12.90 -1.56
CA GLU A 118 -3.48 -11.85 -2.18
C GLU A 118 -2.70 -10.52 -2.27
N PHE A 119 -1.94 -10.15 -1.24
CA PHE A 119 -1.08 -8.96 -1.25
C PHE A 119 0.05 -9.05 -2.30
N ASP A 120 0.57 -10.26 -2.54
CA ASP A 120 1.57 -10.54 -3.57
C ASP A 120 0.95 -11.08 -4.87
N SER A 121 -0.37 -10.92 -5.05
CA SER A 121 -1.08 -11.45 -6.22
C SER A 121 -0.52 -10.96 -7.56
N PRO A 122 0.02 -9.73 -7.72
CA PRO A 122 0.64 -9.33 -8.99
C PRO A 122 1.88 -10.16 -9.36
N SER A 123 2.57 -10.76 -8.39
CA SER A 123 3.72 -11.64 -8.62
C SER A 123 3.30 -13.06 -9.01
N HIS A 124 2.05 -13.44 -8.77
CA HIS A 124 1.52 -14.79 -8.99
C HIS A 124 0.49 -14.87 -10.12
N PHE A 125 -0.20 -13.77 -10.43
CA PHE A 125 -1.23 -13.71 -11.44
C PHE A 125 -0.69 -13.12 -12.74
N LEU A 126 -0.54 -13.96 -13.76
CA LEU A 126 -0.19 -13.56 -15.11
C LEU A 126 -1.44 -13.61 -15.99
N PRO A 127 -2.09 -12.46 -16.26
CA PRO A 127 -3.35 -12.43 -17.01
C PRO A 127 -3.22 -12.93 -18.45
N ARG A 128 -2.00 -12.93 -19.01
CA ARG A 128 -1.72 -13.37 -20.38
C ARG A 128 -0.82 -14.60 -20.35
N VAL A 129 -1.43 -15.76 -20.58
CA VAL A 129 -0.73 -17.05 -20.62
C VAL A 129 0.31 -17.04 -21.75
N GLY A 130 1.57 -17.30 -21.41
CA GLY A 130 2.67 -17.37 -22.37
C GLY A 130 3.33 -16.03 -22.71
N GLU A 131 2.89 -14.92 -22.12
CA GLU A 131 3.54 -13.62 -22.26
C GLU A 131 4.29 -13.22 -20.99
N LEU A 132 5.36 -12.42 -21.17
CA LEU A 132 6.01 -11.78 -20.05
C LEU A 132 5.05 -10.76 -19.40
N PRO A 133 5.10 -10.60 -18.06
CA PRO A 133 4.35 -9.56 -17.40
C PRO A 133 4.72 -8.19 -18.00
N LEU A 134 3.71 -7.32 -18.15
CA LEU A 134 3.96 -5.95 -18.59
C LEU A 134 4.88 -5.25 -17.59
N ASN A 135 5.96 -4.64 -18.08
CA ASN A 135 6.75 -3.76 -17.24
C ASN A 135 5.93 -2.50 -16.93
N ALA A 136 5.52 -2.36 -15.68
CA ALA A 136 4.75 -1.22 -15.18
C ALA A 136 5.60 0.05 -14.99
N TRP A 137 6.93 -0.05 -15.09
CA TRP A 137 7.86 1.00 -14.69
C TRP A 137 8.57 1.64 -15.88
N ASP A 138 8.49 2.97 -15.97
CA ASP A 138 9.37 3.71 -16.89
C ASP A 138 10.84 3.48 -16.48
N PRO A 139 11.81 3.39 -17.43
CA PRO A 139 13.22 3.19 -17.12
C PRO A 139 13.83 4.24 -16.16
N VAL A 140 13.27 5.45 -16.12
CA VAL A 140 13.67 6.54 -15.22
C VAL A 140 13.07 6.37 -13.82
N SER A 141 12.01 5.58 -13.64
CA SER A 141 11.50 5.25 -12.30
C SER A 141 12.51 4.41 -11.51
N GLY A 142 12.66 4.67 -10.21
CA GLY A 142 13.49 3.85 -9.33
C GLY A 142 14.20 4.63 -8.23
N LEU A 143 15.10 3.92 -7.55
CA LEU A 143 15.94 4.48 -6.48
C LEU A 143 17.27 4.99 -7.08
N TYR A 144 17.70 6.18 -6.65
CA TYR A 144 18.93 6.82 -7.10
C TYR A 144 19.73 7.36 -5.92
N PRO A 145 21.06 7.18 -5.91
CA PRO A 145 21.92 7.89 -4.98
C PRO A 145 21.94 9.39 -5.31
N THR A 146 22.15 10.20 -4.28
CA THR A 146 22.28 11.65 -4.39
C THR A 146 23.57 12.13 -3.71
N ALA A 147 23.79 13.44 -3.65
CA ALA A 147 24.89 14.02 -2.89
C ALA A 147 24.85 13.56 -1.42
N HIS A 148 26.02 13.59 -0.77
CA HIS A 148 26.18 13.31 0.67
C HIS A 148 25.68 11.93 1.13
N GLY A 149 25.58 10.95 0.23
CA GLY A 149 25.14 9.59 0.54
C GLY A 149 23.62 9.45 0.71
N GLY A 150 22.85 10.46 0.31
CA GLY A 150 21.39 10.40 0.28
C GLY A 150 20.84 9.55 -0.86
N PHE A 151 19.53 9.32 -0.84
CA PHE A 151 18.83 8.63 -1.92
C PHE A 151 17.46 9.26 -2.18
N VAL A 152 17.03 9.25 -3.44
CA VAL A 152 15.66 9.59 -3.84
C VAL A 152 15.01 8.45 -4.62
N ARG A 153 13.71 8.24 -4.37
CA ARG A 153 12.82 7.39 -5.17
C ARG A 153 12.09 8.27 -6.18
N VAL A 154 12.37 8.07 -7.46
CA VAL A 154 11.73 8.75 -8.58
C VAL A 154 10.59 7.90 -9.12
N HIS A 155 9.42 8.51 -9.35
CA HIS A 155 8.26 7.84 -9.95
C HIS A 155 7.83 8.55 -11.25
N ALA A 156 8.23 7.98 -12.38
CA ALA A 156 8.12 8.55 -13.72
C ALA A 156 7.16 7.77 -14.66
N ASN A 157 6.23 6.98 -14.11
CA ASN A 157 5.34 6.11 -14.91
C ASN A 157 4.32 6.86 -15.79
N PHE A 158 4.16 8.17 -15.59
CA PHE A 158 3.37 9.03 -16.49
C PHE A 158 4.30 9.92 -17.31
N PRO A 159 4.04 10.13 -18.62
CA PRO A 159 4.91 10.95 -19.47
C PRO A 159 5.20 12.34 -18.90
N HIS A 160 4.19 13.02 -18.36
CA HIS A 160 4.35 14.35 -17.77
C HIS A 160 5.18 14.35 -16.47
N HIS A 161 5.19 13.24 -15.70
CA HIS A 161 6.09 13.10 -14.56
C HIS A 161 7.53 12.92 -15.02
N LYS A 162 7.77 12.04 -16.00
CA LYS A 162 9.09 11.86 -16.60
C LYS A 162 9.64 13.17 -17.16
N ASP A 163 8.88 13.84 -18.03
CA ASP A 163 9.30 15.06 -18.69
C ASP A 163 9.59 16.19 -17.68
N GLY A 164 8.77 16.29 -16.63
CA GLY A 164 9.00 17.28 -15.59
C GLY A 164 10.25 16.97 -14.75
N ILE A 165 10.49 15.71 -14.39
CA ILE A 165 11.72 15.30 -13.67
C ILE A 165 12.96 15.58 -14.52
N LEU A 166 12.96 15.21 -15.81
CA LEU A 166 14.08 15.47 -16.72
C LEU A 166 14.33 16.97 -16.89
N ARG A 167 13.26 17.79 -16.97
CA ARG A 167 13.37 19.25 -16.99
C ARG A 167 14.01 19.82 -15.73
N LEU A 168 13.67 19.30 -14.54
CA LEU A 168 14.28 19.76 -13.29
C LEU A 168 15.77 19.43 -13.22
N LEU A 169 16.16 18.30 -13.78
CA LEU A 169 17.57 17.89 -13.90
C LEU A 169 18.29 18.53 -15.10
N GLN A 170 17.62 19.39 -15.87
CA GLN A 170 18.15 20.02 -17.08
C GLN A 170 18.64 19.01 -18.12
N LEU A 171 17.98 17.85 -18.19
CA LEU A 171 18.26 16.77 -19.12
C LEU A 171 17.30 16.80 -20.32
N PRO A 172 17.75 16.32 -21.51
CA PRO A 172 16.85 16.16 -22.65
C PRO A 172 15.78 15.11 -22.37
N SER A 173 14.63 15.18 -23.07
CA SER A 173 13.53 14.20 -22.91
C SER A 173 13.92 12.76 -23.28
N THR A 174 15.01 12.59 -24.04
CA THR A 174 15.59 11.31 -24.42
C THR A 174 16.61 10.77 -23.42
N ALA A 175 16.84 11.46 -22.30
CA ALA A 175 17.80 11.03 -21.29
C ALA A 175 17.41 9.68 -20.68
N ASP A 176 18.44 8.89 -20.41
CA ASP A 176 18.31 7.55 -19.85
C ASP A 176 18.52 7.55 -18.33
N ARG A 177 18.38 6.35 -17.74
CA ARG A 177 18.58 6.13 -16.31
C ARG A 177 19.97 6.56 -15.84
N ALA A 178 21.01 6.33 -16.64
CA ALA A 178 22.38 6.67 -16.27
C ALA A 178 22.59 8.20 -16.20
N SER A 179 22.03 8.93 -17.16
CA SER A 179 22.06 10.40 -17.18
C SER A 179 21.34 10.99 -15.97
N VAL A 180 20.18 10.43 -15.60
CA VAL A 180 19.43 10.83 -14.40
C VAL A 180 20.23 10.54 -13.13
N ALA A 181 20.85 9.36 -13.03
CA ALA A 181 21.69 9.00 -11.90
C ALA A 181 22.87 9.95 -11.74
N ALA A 182 23.56 10.31 -12.83
CA ALA A 182 24.68 11.24 -12.81
C ALA A 182 24.26 12.64 -12.34
N ALA A 183 23.11 13.16 -12.82
CA ALA A 183 22.62 14.48 -12.41
C ALA A 183 22.23 14.53 -10.92
N LEU A 184 21.67 13.44 -10.39
CA LEU A 184 21.22 13.37 -8.99
C LEU A 184 22.37 13.34 -7.98
N LEU A 185 23.55 12.87 -8.36
CA LEU A 185 24.74 12.86 -7.48
C LEU A 185 25.19 14.26 -7.05
N GLU A 186 24.82 15.30 -7.79
CA GLU A 186 25.16 16.70 -7.51
C GLU A 186 24.07 17.43 -6.70
N THR A 187 23.00 16.74 -6.31
CA THR A 187 21.85 17.36 -5.62
C THR A 187 21.64 16.74 -4.24
N ASP A 188 21.23 17.52 -3.25
CA ASP A 188 20.75 16.97 -1.97
C ASP A 188 19.38 16.28 -2.13
N ALA A 189 19.17 15.16 -1.44
CA ALA A 189 17.95 14.36 -1.57
C ALA A 189 16.69 15.13 -1.16
N VAL A 190 16.73 15.84 -0.03
CA VAL A 190 15.58 16.55 0.52
C VAL A 190 15.31 17.84 -0.26
N GLU A 191 16.37 18.54 -0.69
CA GLU A 191 16.23 19.69 -1.58
C GLU A 191 15.58 19.30 -2.91
N PHE A 192 16.00 18.17 -3.50
CA PHE A 192 15.41 17.68 -4.73
C PHE A 192 13.96 17.21 -4.57
N GLU A 193 13.64 16.47 -3.49
CA GLU A 193 12.26 16.10 -3.14
C GLU A 193 11.38 17.36 -3.04
N THR A 194 11.86 18.38 -2.32
CA THR A 194 11.14 19.63 -2.10
C THR A 194 10.90 20.37 -3.41
N LEU A 195 11.95 20.51 -4.23
CA LEU A 195 11.85 21.14 -5.55
C LEU A 195 10.87 20.38 -6.45
N ALA A 196 11.02 19.06 -6.56
CA ALA A 196 10.17 18.20 -7.37
C ALA A 196 8.70 18.32 -6.96
N THR A 197 8.43 18.21 -5.65
CA THR A 197 7.07 18.33 -5.09
C THR A 197 6.48 19.72 -5.38
N SER A 198 7.25 20.80 -5.24
CA SER A 198 6.80 22.17 -5.56
C SER A 198 6.41 22.37 -7.04
N LYS A 199 6.85 21.48 -7.91
CA LYS A 199 6.56 21.47 -9.36
C LYS A 199 5.57 20.37 -9.76
N GLY A 200 4.97 19.69 -8.79
CA GLY A 200 3.98 18.64 -9.01
C GLY A 200 4.58 17.30 -9.46
N MET A 201 5.87 17.07 -9.28
CA MET A 201 6.55 15.82 -9.64
C MET A 201 6.57 14.84 -8.46
N CYS A 202 6.57 13.53 -8.79
CA CYS A 202 6.58 12.46 -7.79
C CYS A 202 8.01 11.97 -7.51
N VAL A 203 8.66 12.57 -6.51
CA VAL A 203 9.97 12.17 -5.99
C VAL A 203 9.92 12.17 -4.47
N ALA A 204 10.56 11.19 -3.83
CA ALA A 204 10.65 11.09 -2.37
C ALA A 204 12.09 10.80 -1.91
N ALA A 205 12.61 11.59 -0.99
CA ALA A 205 13.88 11.37 -0.31
C ALA A 205 13.76 10.22 0.70
N CYS A 206 14.71 9.29 0.65
CA CYS A 206 14.82 8.23 1.63
C CYS A 206 15.34 8.79 2.94
N ARG A 207 14.69 8.40 4.04
CA ARG A 207 15.02 8.80 5.40
C ARG A 207 15.27 7.54 6.23
N SER A 208 16.32 7.56 7.03
CA SER A 208 16.57 6.57 8.07
C SER A 208 15.47 6.63 9.15
N PRO A 209 15.32 5.59 9.98
CA PRO A 209 14.36 5.61 11.08
C PRO A 209 14.53 6.79 12.04
N SER A 210 15.77 7.21 12.34
CA SER A 210 16.05 8.35 13.22
C SER A 210 15.71 9.69 12.59
N GLU A 211 15.99 9.85 11.29
CA GLU A 211 15.59 11.04 10.52
C GLU A 211 14.07 11.13 10.44
N TRP A 212 13.37 10.03 10.19
CA TRP A 212 11.91 10.00 10.17
C TRP A 212 11.31 10.31 11.55
N ALA A 213 11.84 9.72 12.62
CA ALA A 213 11.37 9.99 13.99
C ALA A 213 11.55 11.46 14.40
N SER A 214 12.58 12.13 13.87
CA SER A 214 12.85 13.55 14.11
C SER A 214 12.13 14.48 13.13
N HIS A 215 11.59 13.96 12.03
CA HIS A 215 10.90 14.73 11.01
C HIS A 215 9.57 15.29 11.56
N PRO A 216 9.18 16.54 11.25
CA PRO A 216 7.94 17.14 11.75
C PRO A 216 6.69 16.29 11.50
N MET A 217 6.57 15.69 10.31
CA MET A 217 5.47 14.77 10.00
C MET A 217 5.54 13.47 10.80
N GLY A 218 6.74 12.92 11.03
CA GLY A 218 6.90 11.71 11.83
C GLY A 218 6.50 11.93 13.29
N GLN A 219 6.95 13.04 13.88
CA GLN A 219 6.54 13.46 15.22
C GLN A 219 5.03 13.72 15.30
N HIS A 220 4.46 14.39 14.30
CA HIS A 220 3.01 14.60 14.23
C HIS A 220 2.24 13.28 14.21
N LEU A 221 2.61 12.34 13.34
CA LEU A 221 1.95 11.04 13.25
C LEU A 221 2.08 10.23 14.54
N GLN A 222 3.26 10.27 15.19
CA GLN A 222 3.49 9.62 16.47
C GLN A 222 2.58 10.20 17.56
N GLN A 223 2.53 11.52 17.70
CA GLN A 223 1.67 12.21 18.67
C GLN A 223 0.18 11.91 18.40
N ARG A 224 -0.24 11.87 17.13
CA ARG A 224 -1.61 11.52 16.75
C ARG A 224 -1.93 10.07 17.12
N MET A 225 -1.01 9.15 16.86
CA MET A 225 -1.15 7.74 17.26
C MET A 225 -1.25 7.61 18.77
N GLU A 226 -0.40 8.28 19.56
CA GLU A 226 -0.47 8.23 21.01
C GLU A 226 -1.78 8.78 21.55
N ALA A 227 -2.24 9.93 21.03
CA ALA A 227 -3.44 10.61 21.50
C ALA A 227 -4.75 9.92 21.10
N THR A 228 -4.79 9.31 19.91
CA THR A 228 -6.05 8.77 19.34
C THR A 228 -6.03 7.26 19.14
N GLN A 229 -4.89 6.63 19.43
CA GLN A 229 -4.60 5.25 19.07
C GLN A 229 -4.82 5.01 17.57
N HIS A 230 -4.67 6.03 16.71
CA HIS A 230 -5.06 5.94 15.31
C HIS A 230 -4.24 6.90 14.42
N VAL A 231 -4.05 6.53 13.14
CA VAL A 231 -3.41 7.39 12.10
C VAL A 231 -4.39 8.49 11.68
N PRO A 232 -3.96 9.73 11.37
CA PRO A 232 -4.90 10.82 11.11
C PRO A 232 -5.65 10.65 9.77
N PHE A 233 -6.71 9.85 9.74
CA PHE A 233 -7.87 10.18 8.92
C PHE A 233 -8.94 10.71 9.86
N ALA A 234 -9.35 11.95 9.65
CA ALA A 234 -10.58 12.45 10.21
C ALA A 234 -11.67 12.11 9.19
N VAL A 235 -12.72 11.41 9.62
CA VAL A 235 -13.98 11.44 8.86
C VAL A 235 -14.56 12.83 9.06
N VAL A 236 -14.13 13.76 8.21
CA VAL A 236 -14.68 15.11 8.21
C VAL A 236 -16.10 14.99 7.66
N GLN A 237 -17.08 15.08 8.56
CA GLN A 237 -18.47 15.35 8.18
C GLN A 237 -18.48 16.78 7.62
N GLY A 238 -18.15 16.92 6.34
CA GLY A 238 -17.83 18.20 5.72
C GLY A 238 -19.03 19.14 5.68
N GLN A 239 -18.78 20.44 5.90
CA GLN A 239 -19.66 21.54 5.53
C GLN A 239 -19.48 21.93 4.05
N ALA A 240 -19.42 20.93 3.15
CA ALA A 240 -19.30 21.14 1.71
C ALA A 240 -20.70 21.23 1.05
N PRO A 241 -20.86 21.88 -0.12
CA PRO A 241 -22.15 22.04 -0.79
C PRO A 241 -22.71 20.75 -1.41
N PHE A 242 -22.04 19.61 -1.24
CA PHE A 242 -22.49 18.29 -1.65
C PHE A 242 -23.09 17.57 -0.43
N SER A 243 -24.26 16.93 -0.62
CA SER A 243 -25.06 16.28 0.42
C SER A 243 -24.22 15.71 1.56
N THR A 244 -24.23 16.42 2.69
CA THR A 244 -23.53 16.08 3.93
C THR A 244 -24.24 15.00 4.71
N THR A 245 -25.09 14.22 4.05
CA THR A 245 -25.87 13.17 4.70
C THR A 245 -24.93 12.04 5.08
N THR A 246 -24.48 12.09 6.31
CA THR A 246 -24.00 10.94 7.10
C THR A 246 -25.15 10.01 7.46
N THR A 247 -26.37 10.31 7.00
CA THR A 247 -27.52 9.43 7.01
C THR A 247 -27.09 8.08 6.44
N PRO A 248 -27.15 7.01 7.26
CA PRO A 248 -26.79 5.68 6.80
C PRO A 248 -27.54 5.35 5.51
N PHE A 249 -26.81 4.84 4.52
CA PHE A 249 -27.42 4.36 3.29
C PHE A 249 -28.30 3.15 3.64
N ASN A 250 -29.62 3.29 3.45
CA ASN A 250 -30.54 2.18 3.58
C ASN A 250 -30.30 1.21 2.43
N LEU A 251 -29.74 0.05 2.76
CA LEU A 251 -29.53 -1.00 1.77
C LEU A 251 -30.88 -1.51 1.26
N PRO A 252 -30.99 -1.83 -0.04
CA PRO A 252 -32.22 -2.39 -0.59
C PRO A 252 -32.55 -3.71 0.12
N ALA A 253 -33.85 -3.89 0.39
CA ALA A 253 -34.38 -5.16 0.86
C ALA A 253 -34.07 -6.26 -0.15
N LEU A 254 -33.92 -7.48 0.35
CA LEU A 254 -33.67 -8.65 -0.48
C LEU A 254 -34.95 -9.46 -0.60
N ASP A 255 -35.33 -9.81 -1.83
CA ASP A 255 -36.50 -10.64 -2.10
C ASP A 255 -36.25 -12.13 -1.78
N SER A 256 -34.98 -12.53 -1.68
CA SER A 256 -34.53 -13.89 -1.37
C SER A 256 -33.23 -13.86 -0.56
N PRO A 257 -32.86 -14.96 0.14
CA PRO A 257 -31.56 -15.06 0.80
C PRO A 257 -30.43 -14.74 -0.19
N PRO A 258 -29.50 -13.82 0.16
CA PRO A 258 -28.48 -13.39 -0.78
C PRO A 258 -27.39 -14.44 -0.91
N SER A 259 -26.88 -14.64 -2.13
CA SER A 259 -25.79 -15.59 -2.40
C SER A 259 -24.43 -15.12 -1.87
N ASN A 260 -24.28 -13.83 -1.57
CA ASN A 260 -23.07 -13.23 -1.00
C ASN A 260 -23.40 -11.98 -0.17
N CYS A 261 -22.44 -11.50 0.64
CA CYS A 261 -22.63 -10.47 1.66
C CYS A 261 -23.19 -9.14 1.13
N LEU A 262 -22.69 -8.69 -0.01
CA LEU A 262 -23.01 -7.39 -0.62
C LEU A 262 -23.95 -7.50 -1.83
N THR A 263 -24.65 -8.62 -1.99
CA THR A 263 -25.61 -8.83 -3.08
C THR A 263 -26.62 -7.68 -3.17
N GLY A 264 -26.83 -7.13 -4.37
CA GLY A 264 -27.76 -6.03 -4.65
C GLY A 264 -27.19 -4.63 -4.36
N LEU A 265 -25.94 -4.52 -3.91
CA LEU A 265 -25.25 -3.25 -3.72
C LEU A 265 -24.58 -2.85 -5.03
N ARG A 266 -24.91 -1.67 -5.57
CA ARG A 266 -24.36 -1.15 -6.83
C ARG A 266 -23.35 -0.05 -6.52
N VAL A 267 -22.13 -0.18 -7.00
CA VAL A 267 -21.01 0.72 -6.70
C VAL A 267 -20.50 1.33 -7.99
N LEU A 268 -20.52 2.66 -8.07
CA LEU A 268 -19.83 3.40 -9.12
C LEU A 268 -18.43 3.77 -8.62
N SER A 269 -17.39 3.12 -9.15
CA SER A 269 -16.00 3.43 -8.83
C SER A 269 -15.45 4.44 -9.84
N LEU A 270 -15.24 5.68 -9.39
CA LEU A 270 -14.61 6.76 -10.16
C LEU A 270 -13.13 6.91 -9.79
N THR A 271 -12.47 5.77 -9.58
CA THR A 271 -11.08 5.71 -9.11
C THR A 271 -10.13 5.32 -10.23
N ARG A 272 -8.83 5.45 -9.98
CA ARG A 272 -7.76 5.11 -10.90
C ARG A 272 -6.68 4.35 -10.15
N VAL A 273 -6.03 3.42 -10.84
CA VAL A 273 -4.75 2.80 -10.45
C VAL A 273 -4.72 2.19 -9.04
N ILE A 274 -4.56 0.87 -8.97
CA ILE A 274 -4.26 0.11 -7.74
C ILE A 274 -5.29 0.30 -6.62
N ALA A 275 -5.16 1.30 -5.74
CA ALA A 275 -5.90 1.36 -4.46
C ALA A 275 -7.42 1.40 -4.66
N GLY A 276 -7.90 2.25 -5.57
CA GLY A 276 -9.32 2.36 -5.89
C GLY A 276 -9.89 1.13 -6.62
N PRO A 277 -9.26 0.66 -7.71
CA PRO A 277 -9.63 -0.60 -8.35
C PRO A 277 -9.59 -1.81 -7.41
N VAL A 278 -8.62 -1.90 -6.49
CA VAL A 278 -8.56 -2.95 -5.45
C VAL A 278 -9.75 -2.83 -4.51
N ALA A 279 -10.11 -1.64 -4.03
CA ALA A 279 -11.31 -1.46 -3.22
C ALA A 279 -12.59 -1.89 -3.97
N GLY A 280 -12.71 -1.53 -5.25
CA GLY A 280 -13.80 -1.98 -6.11
C GLY A 280 -13.83 -3.50 -6.26
N ARG A 281 -12.68 -4.12 -6.55
CA ARG A 281 -12.54 -5.58 -6.66
C ARG A 281 -12.94 -6.28 -5.36
N THR A 282 -12.51 -5.78 -4.20
CA THR A 282 -12.87 -6.33 -2.89
C THR A 282 -14.39 -6.31 -2.67
N LEU A 283 -15.07 -5.21 -3.01
CA LEU A 283 -16.53 -5.12 -2.92
C LEU A 283 -17.21 -6.12 -3.88
N ALA A 284 -16.70 -6.25 -5.11
CA ALA A 284 -17.21 -7.20 -6.10
C ALA A 284 -17.02 -8.66 -5.65
N SER A 285 -15.89 -9.00 -5.01
CA SER A 285 -15.64 -10.33 -4.44
C SER A 285 -16.66 -10.70 -3.34
N HIS A 286 -17.24 -9.71 -2.67
CA HIS A 286 -18.34 -9.89 -1.73
C HIS A 286 -19.75 -9.79 -2.38
N GLY A 287 -19.83 -9.70 -3.71
CA GLY A 287 -21.08 -9.77 -4.48
C GLY A 287 -21.72 -8.43 -4.81
N ALA A 288 -21.01 -7.31 -4.65
CA ALA A 288 -21.48 -6.02 -5.14
C ALA A 288 -21.36 -5.93 -6.68
N ASP A 289 -22.29 -5.24 -7.33
CA ASP A 289 -22.19 -4.87 -8.74
C ASP A 289 -21.32 -3.61 -8.86
N VAL A 290 -20.07 -3.78 -9.26
CA VAL A 290 -19.10 -2.67 -9.34
C VAL A 290 -18.91 -2.25 -10.79
N LEU A 291 -19.34 -1.02 -11.10
CA LEU A 291 -19.04 -0.36 -12.36
C LEU A 291 -17.83 0.56 -12.15
N TRP A 292 -16.70 0.19 -12.74
CA TRP A 292 -15.50 1.02 -12.74
C TRP A 292 -15.47 1.89 -13.99
N VAL A 293 -15.38 3.21 -13.79
CA VAL A 293 -15.38 4.21 -14.88
C VAL A 293 -14.16 5.09 -14.74
N THR A 294 -13.38 5.19 -15.82
CA THR A 294 -12.24 6.09 -15.93
C THR A 294 -12.60 7.30 -16.81
N ALA A 295 -11.89 8.42 -16.62
CA ALA A 295 -12.14 9.62 -17.41
C ALA A 295 -11.48 9.51 -18.79
N PRO A 296 -12.17 9.89 -19.89
CA PRO A 296 -11.71 9.65 -21.26
C PRO A 296 -10.45 10.44 -21.64
N HIS A 297 -10.14 11.52 -20.92
CA HIS A 297 -8.96 12.36 -21.17
C HIS A 297 -7.70 11.87 -20.44
N LEU A 298 -7.81 10.83 -19.61
CA LEU A 298 -6.67 10.30 -18.86
C LEU A 298 -6.08 9.07 -19.57
N PRO A 299 -4.73 8.93 -19.60
CA PRO A 299 -4.10 7.79 -20.25
C PRO A 299 -4.38 6.50 -19.47
N SER A 300 -4.71 5.42 -20.17
CA SER A 300 -4.77 4.08 -19.58
C SER A 300 -3.37 3.54 -19.30
N LEU A 301 -3.22 2.77 -18.23
CA LEU A 301 -2.00 2.07 -17.83
C LEU A 301 -2.27 0.57 -17.78
N PRO A 302 -2.26 -0.18 -18.90
CA PRO A 302 -2.66 -1.59 -18.93
C PRO A 302 -1.90 -2.54 -17.99
N ALA A 303 -0.74 -2.12 -17.46
CA ALA A 303 0.03 -2.86 -16.48
C ALA A 303 -0.41 -2.61 -15.01
N CYS A 304 -1.20 -1.56 -14.75
CA CYS A 304 -1.56 -1.10 -13.40
C CYS A 304 -3.06 -0.80 -13.21
N ASP A 305 -3.79 -0.59 -14.31
CA ASP A 305 -5.23 -0.36 -14.37
C ASP A 305 -6.03 -1.66 -14.24
#